data_AF-A0A8A1LU24-F1
#
_entry.id   AF-A0A8A1LU24-F1
#
_cell.length_a   1.000
_cell.length_b   1.000
_cell.length_c   1.000
_cell.angle_alpha   90.00
_cell.angle_beta   90.00
_cell.angle_gamma   90.00
#
_symmetry.space_group_name_H-M   'P 1'
#
loop_
_entity.id
_entity.type
_entity.pdbx_description
1 polymer ?
#
loop_
_entity_poly.entity_id
_entity_poly.type
_entity_poly.pdbx_seq_one_letter_code
_entity_poly.pdbx_strand_id
1 'polypeptide(L)'
;MALHQHQSSLEKVLEFSQSFSLTAQQHRAATTLFRYLIQHYGLEQTIQPGYKSAALIQATFEHVTSKDAFLLFLFSHIYKNLCSGVANPIDSDITVVLSFFDGFSSWDQNQKQNANGAIESFAEYIVENFLLPLRASSVKTPQPTPTSSSSIHASTPTGTTQRVSILRQSCLVRDHHRCVVSRKFDKNEAGKRWKQDGEDCKDDDRNPLKNESSDRFQYLEVHICHIV
;
A
#
# COMPACT_ATOMS: atom_id res chain seq x y z
N MET A 1 -5.42 -35.05 -5.57
CA MET A 1 -6.50 -34.28 -4.95
C MET A 1 -5.89 -33.02 -4.36
N ALA A 2 -5.95 -31.91 -5.09
CA ALA A 2 -5.37 -30.64 -4.67
C ALA A 2 -6.43 -29.85 -3.92
N LEU A 3 -6.19 -29.58 -2.63
CA LEU A 3 -7.03 -28.68 -1.85
C LEU A 3 -6.87 -27.27 -2.40
N HIS A 4 -7.91 -26.79 -3.08
CA HIS A 4 -8.11 -25.39 -3.37
C HIS A 4 -8.20 -24.64 -2.04
N GLN A 5 -7.11 -23.99 -1.63
CA GLN A 5 -7.16 -22.96 -0.60
C GLN A 5 -8.01 -21.82 -1.15
N HIS A 6 -9.26 -21.80 -0.71
CA HIS A 6 -10.20 -20.72 -0.91
C HIS A 6 -9.53 -19.43 -0.45
N GLN A 7 -9.32 -18.48 -1.37
CA GLN A 7 -9.01 -17.10 -1.02
C GLN A 7 -10.09 -16.64 -0.04
N SER A 8 -9.71 -16.42 1.21
CA SER A 8 -10.50 -15.63 2.14
C SER A 8 -10.43 -14.19 1.62
N SER A 9 -11.58 -13.63 1.27
CA SER A 9 -11.71 -12.20 0.96
C SER A 9 -11.08 -11.40 2.11
N LEU A 10 -10.32 -10.35 1.79
CA LEU A 10 -9.70 -9.44 2.77
C LEU A 10 -10.75 -8.79 3.70
N GLU A 11 -12.02 -8.76 3.29
CA GLU A 11 -13.15 -8.31 4.10
C GLU A 11 -13.46 -9.22 5.31
N LYS A 12 -13.13 -10.52 5.25
CA LYS A 12 -13.26 -11.40 6.43
C LYS A 12 -12.15 -11.18 7.46
N VAL A 13 -11.04 -10.56 7.05
CA VAL A 13 -9.91 -10.25 7.92
C VAL A 13 -10.04 -8.84 8.49
N LEU A 14 -10.82 -7.97 7.85
CA LEU A 14 -11.09 -6.61 8.28
C LEU A 14 -12.55 -6.50 8.75
N GLU A 15 -12.81 -6.81 10.01
CA GLU A 15 -14.08 -6.44 10.66
C GLU A 15 -14.15 -4.90 10.74
N PHE A 16 -14.79 -4.28 9.75
CA PHE A 16 -15.03 -2.83 9.70
C PHE A 16 -16.17 -2.37 10.64
N SER A 17 -16.71 -3.27 11.47
CA SER A 17 -17.85 -3.04 12.36
C SER A 17 -17.47 -2.36 13.68
N GLN A 18 -16.20 -2.39 14.09
CA GLN A 18 -15.77 -1.73 15.32
C GLN A 18 -15.37 -0.29 15.01
N SER A 19 -16.10 0.67 15.55
CA SER A 19 -15.68 2.07 15.49
C SER A 19 -14.40 2.23 16.30
N PHE A 20 -13.25 2.23 15.63
CA PHE A 20 -11.94 2.60 16.16
C PHE A 20 -11.87 4.09 16.50
N SER A 21 -12.87 4.63 17.19
CA SER A 21 -12.98 6.04 17.56
C SER A 21 -12.59 6.16 19.03
N LEU A 22 -11.60 7.00 19.30
CA LEU A 22 -11.22 7.36 20.65
C LEU A 22 -12.13 8.48 21.15
N THR A 23 -12.31 8.59 22.47
CA THR A 23 -12.81 9.83 23.04
C THR A 23 -11.81 10.96 22.78
N ALA A 24 -12.27 12.22 22.74
CA ALA A 24 -11.38 13.37 22.52
C ALA A 24 -10.22 13.44 23.53
N GLN A 25 -10.44 12.99 24.77
CA GLN A 25 -9.42 12.92 25.80
C GLN A 25 -8.39 11.82 25.51
N GLN A 26 -8.85 10.61 25.19
CA GLN A 26 -7.96 9.50 24.82
C GLN A 26 -7.14 9.83 23.57
N HIS A 27 -7.76 10.41 22.53
CA HIS A 27 -7.05 10.86 21.33
C HIS A 27 -5.92 11.84 21.66
N ARG A 28 -6.21 12.86 22.49
CA ARG A 28 -5.21 13.86 22.88
C ARG A 28 -4.07 13.23 23.68
N ALA A 29 -4.39 12.37 24.64
CA ALA A 29 -3.39 11.66 25.45
C ALA A 29 -2.51 10.76 24.57
N ALA A 30 -3.13 9.92 23.74
CA ALA A 30 -2.47 9.03 22.80
C ALA A 30 -1.55 9.79 21.83
N THR A 31 -2.03 10.91 21.26
CA THR A 31 -1.23 11.73 20.35
C THR A 31 -0.04 12.38 21.05
N THR A 32 -0.22 12.84 22.29
CA THR A 32 0.87 13.45 23.08
C THR A 32 1.94 12.42 23.41
N LEU A 33 1.51 11.25 23.88
CA LEU A 33 2.40 10.14 24.17
C LEU A 33 3.11 9.63 22.91
N PHE A 34 2.41 9.54 21.79
CA PHE A 34 2.98 9.17 20.50
C PHE A 34 4.15 10.07 20.13
N ARG A 35 3.95 11.40 20.17
CA ARG A 35 5.03 12.36 19.89
C ARG A 35 6.19 12.21 20.86
N TYR A 36 5.90 11.98 22.14
CA TYR A 36 6.93 11.80 23.16
C TYR A 36 7.78 10.54 22.91
N LEU A 37 7.15 9.40 22.59
CA LEU A 37 7.84 8.16 22.24
C LEU A 37 8.72 8.33 20.99
N ILE A 38 8.16 8.91 19.94
CA ILE A 38 8.88 9.16 18.67
C ILE A 38 10.06 10.12 18.88
N GLN A 39 9.90 11.16 19.70
CA GLN A 39 10.98 12.09 20.03
C GLN A 39 12.07 11.42 20.87
N HIS A 40 11.69 10.61 21.85
CA HIS A 40 12.64 9.88 22.70
C HIS A 40 13.43 8.84 21.91
N TYR A 41 12.78 8.11 21.01
CA TYR A 41 13.47 7.24 20.06
C TYR A 41 14.36 8.07 19.12
N GLY A 42 13.89 9.17 18.57
CA GLY A 42 14.67 10.04 17.71
C GLY A 42 14.55 9.69 16.22
N LEU A 43 14.20 10.69 15.42
CA LEU A 43 13.83 10.54 14.01
C LEU A 43 14.97 10.09 13.10
N GLU A 44 16.21 10.40 13.49
CA GLU A 44 17.40 10.11 12.70
C GLU A 44 17.97 8.71 12.97
N GLN A 45 17.43 7.97 13.95
CA GLN A 45 17.91 6.61 14.22
C GLN A 45 17.56 5.68 13.06
N THR A 46 18.60 5.19 12.39
CA THR A 46 18.52 4.20 11.32
C THR A 46 18.94 2.84 11.85
N ILE A 47 18.13 1.83 11.56
CA ILE A 47 18.47 0.43 11.85
C ILE A 47 18.50 -0.33 10.54
N GLN A 48 19.31 -1.39 10.49
CA GLN A 48 19.31 -2.32 9.36
C GLN A 48 17.88 -2.84 9.14
N PRO A 49 17.30 -2.72 7.93
CA PRO A 49 17.96 -2.67 6.62
C PRO A 49 18.16 -1.26 6.02
N GLY A 50 18.17 -0.20 6.82
CA GLY A 50 18.60 1.14 6.40
C GLY A 50 17.50 2.20 6.29
N TYR A 51 16.33 1.98 6.91
CA TYR A 51 15.28 3.00 7.03
C TYR A 51 15.22 3.60 8.44
N LYS A 52 14.62 4.79 8.53
CA LYS A 52 14.38 5.51 9.78
C LYS A 52 13.03 5.10 10.37
N SER A 53 13.02 4.19 11.34
CA SER A 53 11.80 3.59 11.91
C SER A 53 10.81 4.65 12.41
N ALA A 54 11.28 5.57 13.24
CA ALA A 54 10.43 6.64 13.77
C ALA A 54 9.90 7.60 12.70
N ALA A 55 10.72 7.95 11.71
CA ALA A 55 10.27 8.80 10.61
C ALA A 55 9.22 8.11 9.73
N LEU A 56 9.36 6.81 9.49
CA LEU A 56 8.36 6.00 8.78
C LEU A 56 7.03 5.97 9.53
N ILE A 57 7.07 5.70 10.83
CA ILE A 57 5.87 5.65 11.67
C ILE A 57 5.19 7.02 11.71
N GLN A 58 5.97 8.11 11.87
CA GLN A 58 5.44 9.47 11.84
C GLN A 58 4.80 9.80 10.49
N ALA A 59 5.48 9.53 9.37
CA ALA A 59 4.93 9.76 8.05
C ALA A 59 3.64 8.96 7.84
N THR A 60 3.59 7.70 8.30
CA THR A 60 2.39 6.87 8.23
C THR A 60 1.26 7.50 9.05
N PHE A 61 1.53 7.90 10.30
CA PHE A 61 0.55 8.59 11.15
C PHE A 61 0.02 9.87 10.49
N GLU A 62 0.84 10.63 9.78
CA GLU A 62 0.42 11.86 9.10
C GLU A 62 -0.49 11.60 7.88
N HIS A 63 -0.29 10.49 7.18
CA HIS A 63 -0.99 10.19 5.92
C HIS A 63 -2.19 9.23 6.04
N VAL A 64 -2.33 8.50 7.14
CA VAL A 64 -3.52 7.64 7.35
C VAL A 64 -4.81 8.45 7.52
N THR A 65 -5.91 7.90 6.98
CA THR A 65 -7.25 8.50 7.06
C THR A 65 -7.79 8.55 8.49
N SER A 66 -7.63 7.47 9.26
CA SER A 66 -8.05 7.39 10.66
C SER A 66 -6.85 7.45 11.59
N LYS A 67 -6.69 8.59 12.27
CA LYS A 67 -5.64 8.77 13.29
C LYS A 67 -5.87 7.88 14.50
N ASP A 68 -7.13 7.75 14.92
CA ASP A 68 -7.52 6.96 16.10
C ASP A 68 -7.21 5.48 15.90
N ALA A 69 -7.59 4.92 14.74
CA ALA A 69 -7.29 3.53 14.41
C ALA A 69 -5.77 3.27 14.40
N PHE A 70 -4.99 4.22 13.86
CA PHE A 70 -3.54 4.09 13.86
C PHE A 70 -2.96 4.13 15.28
N LEU A 71 -3.39 5.07 16.12
CA LEU A 71 -2.92 5.18 17.50
C LEU A 71 -3.26 3.93 18.30
N LEU A 72 -4.51 3.46 18.19
CA LEU A 72 -4.95 2.19 18.77
C LEU A 72 -4.04 1.05 18.35
N PHE A 73 -3.83 0.88 17.04
CA PHE A 73 -3.03 -0.21 16.50
C PHE A 73 -1.55 -0.14 16.95
N LEU A 74 -0.94 1.05 16.90
CA LEU A 74 0.42 1.28 17.36
C LEU A 74 0.58 0.92 18.84
N PHE A 75 -0.25 1.49 19.71
CA PHE A 75 -0.11 1.30 21.15
C PHE A 75 -0.39 -0.14 21.56
N SER A 76 -1.40 -0.79 20.98
CA SER A 76 -1.65 -2.21 21.21
C SER A 76 -0.49 -3.08 20.74
N HIS A 77 0.17 -2.74 19.63
CA HIS A 77 1.33 -3.47 19.14
C HIS A 77 2.55 -3.33 20.05
N ILE A 78 2.87 -2.11 20.49
CA ILE A 78 3.98 -1.86 21.41
C ILE A 78 3.71 -2.55 22.75
N TYR A 79 2.51 -2.37 23.31
CA TYR A 79 2.12 -3.00 24.57
C TYR A 79 2.23 -4.53 24.51
N LYS A 80 1.76 -5.15 23.41
CA LYS A 80 1.89 -6.61 23.22
C LYS A 80 3.35 -7.07 23.22
N ASN A 81 4.23 -6.34 22.54
CA ASN A 81 5.65 -6.67 22.48
C ASN A 81 6.30 -6.57 23.87
N LEU A 82 5.93 -5.56 24.66
CA LEU A 82 6.50 -5.35 26.00
C LEU A 82 5.94 -6.31 27.06
N CYS A 83 4.67 -6.71 26.91
CA CYS A 83 3.93 -7.50 27.91
C CYS A 83 3.72 -8.96 27.49
N SER A 84 4.64 -9.55 26.71
CA SER A 84 4.54 -10.90 26.14
C SER A 84 4.01 -11.94 27.14
N GLY A 85 2.71 -12.24 27.08
CA GLY A 85 2.00 -13.04 28.08
C GLY A 85 0.49 -12.78 28.17
N VAL A 86 0.00 -11.65 27.66
CA VAL A 86 -1.45 -11.35 27.64
C VAL A 86 -2.09 -11.93 26.36
N ALA A 87 -3.04 -12.86 26.55
CA ALA A 87 -3.84 -13.40 25.47
C ALA A 87 -4.72 -12.29 24.85
N ASN A 88 -4.62 -12.11 23.53
CA ASN A 88 -5.49 -11.29 22.67
C ASN A 88 -5.42 -9.74 22.88
N PRO A 89 -4.53 -9.04 22.14
CA PRO A 89 -4.36 -7.58 22.18
C PRO A 89 -5.55 -6.77 21.66
N ILE A 90 -6.45 -7.41 20.91
CA ILE A 90 -7.62 -6.75 20.30
C ILE A 90 -8.66 -6.39 21.38
N ASP A 91 -8.59 -7.02 22.56
CA ASP A 91 -9.54 -6.83 23.66
C ASP A 91 -9.00 -5.93 24.80
N SER A 92 -7.75 -5.44 24.68
CA SER A 92 -7.19 -4.54 25.69
C SER A 92 -7.72 -3.12 25.47
N ASP A 93 -8.54 -2.64 26.41
CA ASP A 93 -9.01 -1.26 26.44
C ASP A 93 -7.81 -0.30 26.33
N ILE A 94 -7.88 0.60 25.34
CA ILE A 94 -6.85 1.62 25.10
C ILE A 94 -6.52 2.44 26.34
N THR A 95 -7.46 2.58 27.28
CA THR A 95 -7.24 3.25 28.56
C THR A 95 -6.21 2.51 29.41
N VAL A 96 -6.28 1.18 29.44
CA VAL A 96 -5.29 0.32 30.11
C VAL A 96 -3.93 0.47 29.42
N VAL A 97 -3.93 0.46 28.09
CA VAL A 97 -2.68 0.62 27.33
C VAL A 97 -2.04 1.99 27.57
N LEU A 98 -2.81 3.08 27.52
CA LEU A 98 -2.29 4.42 27.76
C LEU A 98 -1.76 4.57 29.20
N SER A 99 -2.48 4.06 30.20
CA SER A 99 -2.03 4.12 31.60
C SER A 99 -0.74 3.36 31.86
N PHE A 100 -0.46 2.28 31.12
CA PHE A 100 0.84 1.59 31.18
C PHE A 100 2.00 2.51 30.77
N PHE A 101 1.77 3.40 29.80
CA PHE A 101 2.78 4.33 29.30
C PHE A 101 2.82 5.67 30.05
N ASP A 102 1.90 5.97 30.96
CA ASP A 102 1.95 7.20 31.78
C ASP A 102 3.28 7.30 32.57
N GLY A 103 3.85 6.14 32.94
CA GLY A 103 5.14 6.03 33.61
C GLY A 103 6.36 6.10 32.69
N PHE A 104 6.22 6.28 31.37
CA PHE A 104 7.34 6.14 30.43
C PHE A 104 8.54 7.05 30.75
N SER A 105 8.27 8.25 31.29
CA SER A 105 9.34 9.18 31.69
C SER A 105 10.25 8.62 32.79
N SER A 106 9.68 7.87 33.74
CA SER A 106 10.38 7.26 34.88
C SER A 106 10.93 5.86 34.61
N TRP A 107 10.69 5.31 33.41
CA TRP A 107 11.24 4.02 33.02
C TRP A 107 12.76 4.01 33.02
N ASP A 108 13.33 2.88 33.42
CA ASP A 108 14.75 2.63 33.37
C ASP A 108 15.25 2.47 31.93
N GLN A 109 16.58 2.42 31.76
CA GLN A 109 17.19 2.32 30.44
C GLN A 109 16.80 1.04 29.71
N ASN A 110 16.66 -0.09 30.41
CA ASN A 110 16.31 -1.37 29.80
C ASN A 110 14.86 -1.33 29.28
N GLN A 111 13.93 -0.84 30.09
CA GLN A 111 12.53 -0.63 29.69
C GLN A 111 12.43 0.29 28.45
N LYS A 112 13.21 1.38 28.41
CA LYS A 112 13.26 2.27 27.25
C LYS A 112 13.87 1.63 26.01
N GLN A 113 14.90 0.78 26.15
CA GLN A 113 15.45 0.01 25.03
C GLN A 113 14.45 -1.03 24.51
N ASN A 114 13.70 -1.69 25.39
CA ASN A 114 12.64 -2.61 24.96
C ASN A 114 11.52 -1.87 24.21
N ALA A 115 11.17 -0.65 24.65
CA ALA A 115 10.23 0.20 23.93
C ALA A 115 10.73 0.58 22.54
N ASN A 116 12.02 0.90 22.41
CA ASN A 116 12.65 1.16 21.11
C ASN A 116 12.56 -0.07 20.20
N GLY A 117 12.92 -1.26 20.70
CA GLY A 117 12.78 -2.51 19.93
C GLY A 117 11.34 -2.79 19.50
N ALA A 118 10.36 -2.45 20.33
CA ALA A 118 8.94 -2.57 19.98
C ALA A 118 8.50 -1.55 18.90
N ILE A 119 9.03 -0.32 18.92
CA ILE A 119 8.82 0.69 17.87
C ILE A 119 9.43 0.19 16.55
N GLU A 120 10.61 -0.39 16.59
CA GLU A 120 11.30 -0.93 15.42
C GLU A 120 10.54 -2.10 14.80
N SER A 121 10.08 -3.04 15.64
CA SER A 121 9.23 -4.16 15.22
C SER A 121 7.93 -3.68 14.59
N PHE A 122 7.33 -2.60 15.10
CA PHE A 122 6.16 -2.00 14.47
C PHE A 122 6.47 -1.39 13.09
N ALA A 123 7.61 -0.71 12.95
CA ALA A 123 8.04 -0.17 11.65
C ALA A 123 8.28 -1.29 10.63
N GLU A 124 8.93 -2.38 11.04
CA GLU A 124 9.10 -3.58 10.23
C GLU A 124 7.75 -4.18 9.84
N TYR A 125 6.82 -4.28 10.78
CA TYR A 125 5.45 -4.74 10.50
C TYR A 125 4.75 -3.89 9.43
N ILE A 126 4.88 -2.55 9.49
CA ILE A 126 4.34 -1.66 8.45
C ILE A 126 4.93 -2.00 7.08
N VAL A 127 6.25 -2.17 7.02
CA VAL A 127 6.96 -2.49 5.77
C VAL A 127 6.49 -3.83 5.23
N GLU A 128 6.53 -4.88 6.04
CA GLU A 128 6.25 -6.25 5.60
C GLU A 128 4.79 -6.50 5.24
N ASN A 129 3.85 -5.89 5.96
CA ASN A 129 2.42 -6.23 5.83
C ASN A 129 1.65 -5.24 4.96
N PHE A 130 2.16 -4.02 4.77
CA PHE A 130 1.48 -3.02 3.94
C PHE A 130 2.33 -2.58 2.75
N LEU A 131 3.58 -2.16 2.98
CA LEU A 131 4.37 -1.55 1.90
C LEU A 131 4.93 -2.57 0.90
N LEU A 132 5.44 -3.72 1.37
CA LEU A 132 5.93 -4.79 0.51
C LEU A 132 4.81 -5.41 -0.33
N PRO A 133 3.61 -5.74 0.21
CA PRO A 133 2.50 -6.23 -0.59
C PRO A 133 2.02 -5.19 -1.62
N LEU A 134 2.02 -3.90 -1.29
CA LEU A 134 1.72 -2.85 -2.26
C LEU A 134 2.78 -2.78 -3.36
N ARG A 135 4.07 -2.95 -3.02
CA ARG A 135 5.14 -3.02 -4.02
C ARG A 135 5.01 -4.25 -4.91
N ALA A 136 4.71 -5.41 -4.35
CA ALA A 136 4.50 -6.66 -5.09
C ALA A 136 3.22 -6.62 -5.95
N SER A 137 2.16 -5.98 -5.46
CA SER A 137 0.90 -5.77 -6.19
C SER A 137 1.01 -4.63 -7.22
N SER A 138 1.94 -3.71 -7.06
CA SER A 138 2.27 -2.74 -8.12
C SER A 138 2.92 -3.42 -9.33
N VAL A 139 3.53 -4.59 -9.13
CA VAL A 139 4.07 -5.46 -10.20
C VAL A 139 3.00 -6.39 -10.78
N LYS A 140 1.91 -6.66 -10.05
CA LYS A 140 0.76 -7.43 -10.54
C LYS A 140 -0.52 -6.81 -9.99
N THR A 141 -1.13 -5.91 -10.75
CA THR A 141 -2.37 -5.26 -10.31
C THR A 141 -3.46 -6.31 -10.12
N PRO A 142 -4.19 -6.33 -8.99
CA PRO A 142 -5.34 -7.19 -8.82
C PRO A 142 -6.34 -6.89 -9.93
N GLN A 143 -6.71 -7.94 -10.67
CA GLN A 143 -7.78 -7.87 -11.66
C GLN A 143 -9.04 -7.37 -10.95
N PRO A 144 -9.70 -6.30 -11.43
CA PRO A 144 -10.97 -5.87 -10.85
C PRO A 144 -11.99 -6.99 -11.01
N THR A 145 -12.61 -7.36 -9.90
CA THR A 145 -13.81 -8.22 -9.86
C THR A 145 -14.82 -7.66 -10.86
N PRO A 146 -15.35 -8.48 -11.78
CA PRO A 146 -16.28 -7.98 -12.79
C PRO A 146 -17.57 -7.56 -12.09
N THR A 147 -17.87 -6.26 -12.09
CA THR A 147 -19.23 -5.77 -11.87
C THR A 147 -20.10 -6.37 -12.96
N SER A 148 -21.12 -7.11 -12.55
CA SER A 148 -22.11 -7.72 -13.45
C SER A 148 -22.82 -6.65 -14.28
N SER A 149 -22.30 -6.35 -15.46
CA SER A 149 -23.00 -5.57 -16.47
C SER A 149 -23.52 -6.51 -17.54
N SER A 150 -24.83 -6.68 -17.54
CA SER A 150 -25.59 -7.46 -18.52
C SER A 150 -25.41 -6.92 -19.94
N SER A 151 -25.46 -7.85 -20.91
CA SER A 151 -25.65 -7.64 -22.35
C SER A 151 -24.41 -7.25 -23.17
N ILE A 152 -23.87 -8.18 -23.96
CA ILE A 152 -24.11 -8.31 -25.42
C ILE A 152 -23.29 -9.50 -25.94
N HIS A 153 -23.93 -10.31 -26.79
CA HIS A 153 -23.37 -11.44 -27.53
C HIS A 153 -22.18 -11.03 -28.43
N ALA A 154 -21.04 -11.71 -28.29
CA ALA A 154 -20.20 -12.18 -29.39
C ALA A 154 -19.12 -13.13 -28.85
N SER A 155 -19.13 -14.36 -29.36
CA SER A 155 -18.03 -15.34 -29.41
C SER A 155 -17.00 -15.25 -28.27
N THR A 156 -17.29 -15.91 -27.15
CA THR A 156 -16.38 -16.04 -26.02
C THR A 156 -15.03 -16.67 -26.42
N PRO A 157 -13.89 -15.97 -26.25
CA PRO A 157 -12.58 -16.61 -26.25
C PRO A 157 -12.47 -17.45 -24.97
N THR A 158 -12.15 -18.73 -25.12
CA THR A 158 -12.22 -19.77 -24.08
C THR A 158 -11.00 -19.77 -23.13
N GLY A 159 -10.26 -18.66 -23.03
CA GLY A 159 -9.09 -18.54 -22.15
C GLY A 159 -9.02 -17.18 -21.46
N THR A 160 -8.82 -17.18 -20.15
CA THR A 160 -8.62 -15.96 -19.33
C THR A 160 -7.51 -15.07 -19.90
N THR A 161 -6.41 -15.67 -20.36
CA THR A 161 -5.27 -14.96 -20.97
C THR A 161 -5.65 -14.22 -22.26
N GLN A 162 -6.51 -14.81 -23.09
CA GLN A 162 -6.90 -14.22 -24.37
C GLN A 162 -7.88 -13.06 -24.16
N ARG A 163 -8.84 -13.21 -23.23
CA ARG A 163 -9.74 -12.12 -22.83
C ARG A 163 -8.98 -10.93 -22.25
N VAL A 164 -8.02 -11.20 -21.38
CA VAL A 164 -7.18 -10.16 -20.77
C VAL A 164 -6.33 -9.48 -21.85
N SER A 165 -5.80 -10.21 -22.83
CA SER A 165 -5.03 -9.62 -23.94
C SER A 165 -5.87 -8.71 -24.85
N ILE A 166 -7.13 -9.07 -25.11
CA ILE A 166 -8.07 -8.23 -25.86
C ILE A 166 -8.39 -6.96 -25.09
N LEU A 167 -8.73 -7.07 -23.80
CA LEU A 167 -8.99 -5.90 -22.94
C LEU A 167 -7.78 -4.97 -22.86
N ARG A 168 -6.57 -5.54 -22.72
CA ARG A 168 -5.31 -4.78 -22.72
C ARG A 168 -5.15 -3.98 -24.00
N GLN A 169 -5.38 -4.61 -25.15
CA GLN A 169 -5.29 -3.92 -26.44
C GLN A 169 -6.33 -2.81 -26.55
N SER A 170 -7.56 -3.04 -26.09
CA SER A 170 -8.62 -2.02 -26.10
C SER A 170 -8.26 -0.79 -25.25
N CYS A 171 -7.64 -0.97 -24.08
CA CYS A 171 -7.24 0.17 -23.24
C CYS A 171 -6.06 0.95 -23.82
N LEU A 172 -5.06 0.25 -24.37
CA LEU A 172 -3.95 0.92 -25.07
C LEU A 172 -4.47 1.78 -26.22
N VAL A 173 -5.40 1.27 -27.03
CA VAL A 173 -5.99 2.04 -28.13
C VAL A 173 -6.81 3.22 -27.60
N ARG A 174 -7.66 3.01 -26.59
CA ARG A 174 -8.47 4.08 -25.98
C ARG A 174 -7.61 5.21 -25.44
N ASP A 175 -6.48 4.88 -24.82
CA ASP A 175 -5.60 5.84 -24.17
C ASP A 175 -4.46 6.31 -25.09
N HIS A 176 -4.61 6.15 -26.42
CA HIS A 176 -3.66 6.62 -27.44
C HIS A 176 -2.23 6.09 -27.23
N HIS A 177 -2.14 4.83 -26.79
CA HIS A 177 -0.91 4.12 -26.41
C HIS A 177 -0.04 4.90 -25.42
N ARG A 178 -0.65 5.75 -24.58
CA ARG A 178 0.02 6.54 -23.54
C ARG A 178 -0.41 6.09 -22.16
N CYS A 179 0.52 6.15 -21.21
CA CYS A 179 0.19 5.97 -19.79
C CYS A 179 -0.76 7.08 -19.34
N VAL A 180 -1.86 6.72 -18.66
CA VAL A 180 -2.82 7.69 -18.13
C VAL A 180 -2.15 8.67 -17.15
N VAL A 181 -1.22 8.19 -16.32
CA VAL A 181 -0.55 8.99 -15.28
C VAL A 181 0.64 9.78 -15.83
N SER A 182 1.60 9.10 -16.45
CA SER A 182 2.86 9.73 -16.87
C SER A 182 2.79 10.34 -18.27
N ARG A 183 1.74 10.04 -19.04
CA ARG A 183 1.55 10.41 -20.47
C ARG A 183 2.65 9.90 -21.41
N LYS A 184 3.56 9.05 -20.92
CA LYS A 184 4.62 8.40 -21.71
C LYS A 184 4.04 7.38 -22.70
N PHE A 185 4.65 7.28 -23.87
CA PHE A 185 4.18 6.42 -24.97
C PHE A 185 4.68 4.97 -24.83
N ASP A 186 3.88 4.00 -25.29
CA ASP A 186 4.24 2.59 -25.25
C ASP A 186 5.41 2.26 -26.19
N LYS A 187 6.49 1.76 -25.59
CA LYS A 187 7.70 1.37 -26.30
C LYS A 187 7.48 0.18 -27.24
N ASN A 188 6.56 -0.73 -26.91
CA ASN A 188 6.25 -1.85 -27.80
C ASN A 188 5.51 -1.36 -29.05
N GLU A 189 4.53 -0.48 -28.87
CA GLU A 189 3.82 0.15 -30.00
C GLU A 189 4.76 1.01 -30.85
N ALA A 190 5.62 1.83 -30.25
CA ALA A 190 6.63 2.59 -30.99
C ALA A 190 7.53 1.67 -31.83
N GLY A 191 7.95 0.54 -31.27
CA GLY A 191 8.75 -0.46 -31.99
C GLY A 191 7.99 -1.13 -33.16
N LYS A 192 6.66 -1.30 -33.05
CA LYS A 192 5.85 -1.82 -34.16
C LYS A 192 5.73 -0.78 -35.28
N ARG A 193 5.42 0.47 -34.93
CA ARG A 193 5.28 1.56 -35.92
C ARG A 193 6.60 1.87 -36.61
N TRP A 194 7.72 1.81 -35.90
CA TRP A 194 9.04 1.92 -36.52
C TRP A 194 9.30 0.82 -37.55
N LYS A 195 8.86 -0.41 -37.30
CA LYS A 195 8.99 -1.52 -38.26
C LYS A 195 8.10 -1.36 -39.49
N GLN A 196 6.96 -0.66 -39.36
CA GLN A 196 6.00 -0.46 -40.45
C GLN A 196 6.30 0.80 -41.27
N ASP A 197 6.51 1.92 -40.59
CA ASP A 197 6.58 3.26 -41.19
C ASP A 197 8.00 3.85 -41.16
N GLY A 198 8.96 3.14 -40.56
CA GLY A 198 10.35 3.59 -40.48
C GLY A 198 10.50 4.91 -39.72
N GLU A 199 11.20 5.85 -40.35
CA GLU A 199 11.52 7.16 -39.75
C GLU A 199 10.32 8.11 -39.66
N ASP A 200 9.26 7.87 -40.45
CA ASP A 200 8.05 8.68 -40.49
C ASP A 200 6.99 8.23 -39.47
N CYS A 201 7.35 7.31 -38.57
CA CYS A 201 6.42 6.81 -37.57
C CYS A 201 5.98 7.91 -36.59
N LYS A 202 4.68 7.95 -36.35
CA LYS A 202 4.00 8.96 -35.53
C LYS A 202 3.22 8.32 -34.40
N ASP A 203 3.02 9.06 -33.32
CA ASP A 203 2.07 8.70 -32.27
C ASP A 203 0.62 8.83 -32.77
N ASP A 204 -0.35 8.46 -31.93
CA ASP A 204 -1.78 8.58 -32.23
C ASP A 204 -2.25 10.05 -32.40
N ASP A 205 -1.47 11.02 -31.89
CA ASP A 205 -1.72 12.46 -32.01
C ASP A 205 -0.99 13.08 -33.24
N ARG A 206 -0.39 12.24 -34.10
CA ARG A 206 0.38 12.60 -35.31
C ARG A 206 1.72 13.30 -35.07
N ASN A 207 2.24 13.27 -33.85
CA ASN A 207 3.57 13.77 -33.54
C ASN A 207 4.64 12.74 -33.95
N PRO A 208 5.76 13.18 -34.54
CA PRO A 208 6.84 12.28 -34.95
C PRO A 208 7.55 11.67 -33.74
N LEU A 209 7.69 10.34 -33.74
CA LEU A 209 8.33 9.61 -32.64
C LEU A 209 9.87 9.65 -32.72
N LYS A 210 10.44 9.92 -33.89
CA LYS A 210 11.89 9.89 -34.15
C LYS A 210 12.71 10.86 -33.29
N ASN A 211 12.16 12.02 -32.99
CA ASN A 211 12.85 13.10 -32.27
C ASN A 211 12.47 13.18 -30.79
N GLU A 212 11.61 12.28 -30.30
CA GLU A 212 11.31 12.22 -28.87
C GLU A 212 12.46 11.57 -28.10
N SER A 213 12.76 12.12 -26.94
CA SER A 213 13.79 11.61 -26.05
C SER A 213 13.39 10.26 -25.44
N SER A 214 14.36 9.40 -25.15
CA SER A 214 14.08 8.01 -24.70
C SER A 214 13.28 7.94 -23.39
N ASP A 215 13.33 8.98 -22.56
CA ASP A 215 12.59 9.11 -21.30
C ASP A 215 11.08 9.35 -21.49
N ARG A 216 10.65 9.70 -22.70
CA ARG A 216 9.23 9.85 -23.10
C ARG A 216 8.55 8.53 -23.40
N PHE A 217 9.32 7.45 -23.47
CA PHE A 217 8.84 6.10 -23.72
C PHE A 217 8.87 5.28 -22.44
N GLN A 218 7.91 4.37 -22.32
CA GLN A 218 7.85 3.42 -21.22
C GLN A 218 7.27 2.11 -21.76
N TYR A 219 7.71 0.97 -21.25
CA TYR A 219 6.97 -0.28 -21.49
C TYR A 219 5.67 -0.19 -20.71
N LEU A 220 4.56 -0.01 -21.41
CA LEU A 220 3.25 0.05 -20.78
C LEU A 220 2.73 -1.36 -20.58
N GLU A 221 2.94 -1.90 -19.39
CA GLU A 221 2.10 -2.96 -18.87
C GLU A 221 0.86 -2.29 -18.26
N VAL A 222 -0.28 -2.35 -18.94
CA VAL A 222 -1.48 -1.65 -18.48
C VAL A 222 -2.01 -2.29 -17.21
N HIS A 223 -1.60 -1.71 -16.09
CA HIS A 223 -2.32 -1.72 -14.84
C HIS A 223 -3.16 -0.43 -14.81
N ILE A 224 -4.47 -0.58 -14.66
CA ILE A 224 -5.50 0.49 -14.59
C ILE A 224 -6.06 0.92 -15.96
N CYS A 225 -6.97 0.10 -16.48
CA CYS A 225 -8.15 0.66 -17.14
C CYS A 225 -9.14 1.03 -16.04
N HIS A 226 -9.31 2.32 -15.72
CA HIS A 226 -10.58 2.73 -15.12
C HIS A 226 -11.65 2.58 -16.20
N ILE A 227 -12.55 1.62 -15.99
CA ILE A 227 -13.86 1.59 -16.61
C ILE A 227 -14.71 2.43 -15.65
N VAL A 228 -15.15 3.60 -16.11
CA VAL A 228 -16.25 4.34 -15.49
C VAL A 228 -17.55 3.77 -16.04
#